data_AF-A0AA39S772-F1
#
_entry.id   AF-A0AA39S772-F1
#
_cell.length_a   1.000
_cell.length_b   1.000
_cell.length_c   1.000
_cell.angle_alpha   90.00
_cell.angle_beta   90.00
_cell.angle_gamma   90.00
#
_symmetry.space_group_name_H-M   'P 1'
#
loop_
_entity.id
_entity.type
_entity.pdbx_description
1 polymer ?
#
loop_
_entity_poly.entity_id
_entity_poly.type
_entity_poly.pdbx_seq_one_letter_code
_entity_poly.pdbx_strand_id
1 'polypeptide(L)'
;MAGLLLQKLQGNPTKYLKGAEAKAARGAQLMEKQKTEEAKQPSCNSKWSQEEGGEVWCDDSCPRLVQRPQEIALTGKINKRCACFKEDELNRPGLEVYEGCDYLAQTCRV
;
A
#
# COMPACT_ATOMS: atom_id res chain seq x y z
N MET A 1 6.31 -24.79 43.87
CA MET A 1 6.88 -23.88 42.85
C MET A 1 5.76 -22.97 42.37
N ALA A 2 5.69 -21.75 42.92
CA ALA A 2 4.63 -20.79 42.63
C ALA A 2 4.86 -20.16 41.25
N GLY A 3 3.99 -20.50 40.29
CA GLY A 3 3.94 -19.81 38.99
C GLY A 3 3.29 -18.45 39.19
N LEU A 4 4.06 -17.38 38.96
CA LEU A 4 3.60 -16.00 39.03
C LEU A 4 2.45 -15.75 38.03
N LEU A 5 1.22 -15.76 38.53
CA LEU A 5 0.14 -14.98 37.93
C LEU A 5 0.36 -13.53 38.32
N LEU A 6 0.89 -12.73 37.39
CA LEU A 6 0.80 -11.27 37.44
C LEU A 6 -0.68 -10.89 37.47
N GLN A 7 -1.24 -10.77 38.68
CA GLN A 7 -2.51 -10.10 38.90
C GLN A 7 -2.34 -8.62 38.52
N LYS A 8 -2.65 -8.28 37.27
CA LYS A 8 -2.96 -6.88 36.94
C LYS A 8 -4.15 -6.50 37.82
N LEU A 9 -3.96 -5.55 38.73
CA LEU A 9 -5.03 -4.84 39.42
C LEU A 9 -6.14 -4.54 38.39
N GLN A 10 -7.32 -5.12 38.57
CA GLN A 10 -8.45 -5.00 37.64
C GLN A 10 -9.02 -3.58 37.70
N GLY A 11 -8.31 -2.62 37.12
CA GLY A 11 -8.81 -1.28 36.84
C GLY A 11 -9.68 -1.29 35.59
N ASN A 12 -10.82 -0.60 35.63
CA ASN A 12 -11.64 -0.41 34.43
C ASN A 12 -10.86 0.38 33.36
N PRO A 13 -10.92 -0.01 32.09
CA PRO A 13 -10.24 0.71 31.02
C PRO A 13 -10.74 2.15 30.94
N THR A 14 -9.79 3.10 30.93
CA THR A 14 -10.10 4.52 30.83
C THR A 14 -10.77 4.84 29.50
N LYS A 15 -11.50 5.97 29.44
CA LYS A 15 -12.03 6.50 28.17
C LYS A 15 -10.95 6.62 27.10
N TYR A 16 -9.73 7.00 27.49
CA TYR A 16 -8.60 7.15 26.57
C TYR A 16 -8.12 5.82 26.01
N LEU A 17 -8.02 4.78 26.85
CA LEU A 17 -7.64 3.44 26.41
C LEU A 17 -8.66 2.88 25.40
N LYS A 18 -9.95 2.95 25.72
CA LYS A 18 -11.02 2.52 24.80
C LYS A 18 -10.95 3.27 23.46
N GLY A 19 -10.67 4.57 23.49
CA GLY A 19 -10.50 5.38 22.29
C GLY A 19 -9.29 4.97 21.46
N ALA A 20 -8.16 4.66 22.10
CA ALA A 20 -6.95 4.20 21.42
C ALA A 20 -7.17 2.82 20.76
N GLU A 21 -7.77 1.87 21.49
CA GLU A 21 -8.09 0.53 20.99
C GLU A 21 -9.08 0.58 19.82
N ALA A 22 -10.12 1.41 19.89
CA ALA A 22 -11.08 1.58 18.81
C ALA A 22 -10.42 2.13 17.53
N LYS A 23 -9.50 3.09 17.66
CA LYS A 23 -8.72 3.62 16.53
C LYS A 23 -7.78 2.55 15.95
N ALA A 24 -7.11 1.77 16.80
CA ALA A 24 -6.23 0.69 16.38
C ALA A 24 -7.01 -0.40 15.62
N ALA A 25 -8.17 -0.82 16.14
CA ALA A 25 -9.04 -1.80 15.49
C ALA A 25 -9.53 -1.31 14.12
N ARG A 26 -9.95 -0.03 14.02
CA ARG A 26 -10.32 0.58 12.74
C ARG A 26 -9.14 0.62 11.76
N GLY A 27 -7.94 0.96 12.23
CA GLY A 27 -6.73 0.96 11.42
C GLY A 27 -6.42 -0.43 10.85
N ALA A 28 -6.50 -1.47 11.68
CA ALA A 28 -6.30 -2.86 11.25
C ALA A 28 -7.32 -3.28 10.19
N GLN A 29 -8.60 -2.94 10.37
CA GLN A 29 -9.66 -3.22 9.38
C GLN A 29 -9.40 -2.51 8.04
N LEU A 30 -8.95 -1.25 8.07
CA LEU A 30 -8.64 -0.50 6.85
C LEU A 30 -7.42 -1.06 6.12
N MET A 31 -6.38 -1.46 6.86
CA MET A 31 -5.20 -2.11 6.27
C MET A 31 -5.56 -3.44 5.58
N GLU A 32 -6.43 -4.24 6.18
CA GLU A 32 -6.84 -5.53 5.59
C GLU A 32 -7.67 -5.34 4.31
N LYS A 33 -8.58 -4.36 4.32
CA LYS A 33 -9.30 -3.97 3.10
C LYS A 33 -8.35 -3.50 2.01
N GLN A 34 -7.37 -2.66 2.37
CA GLN A 34 -6.37 -2.18 1.41
C GLN A 34 -5.58 -3.34 0.79
N LYS A 35 -5.10 -4.30 1.59
CA LYS A 35 -4.40 -5.50 1.07
C LYS A 35 -5.26 -6.28 0.09
N THR A 36 -6.54 -6.48 0.41
CA THR A 36 -7.48 -7.23 -0.44
C THR A 36 -7.70 -6.51 -1.78
N GLU A 37 -7.90 -5.19 -1.77
CA GLU A 37 -8.05 -4.41 -3.00
C GLU A 37 -6.74 -4.35 -3.81
N GLU A 38 -5.59 -4.19 -3.14
CA GLU A 38 -4.29 -4.16 -3.80
C GLU A 38 -3.93 -5.51 -4.42
N ALA A 39 -4.35 -6.63 -3.83
CA ALA A 39 -4.15 -7.98 -4.36
C ALA A 39 -4.94 -8.25 -5.65
N LYS A 40 -6.01 -7.49 -5.94
CA LYS A 40 -6.73 -7.60 -7.22
C LYS A 40 -5.90 -7.08 -8.40
N GLN A 41 -4.93 -6.20 -8.14
CA GLN A 41 -4.08 -5.60 -9.17
C GLN A 41 -2.62 -6.00 -8.95
N PRO A 42 -1.99 -6.72 -9.91
CA PRO A 42 -0.61 -7.16 -9.77
C PRO A 42 0.34 -5.97 -9.61
N SER A 43 1.27 -6.09 -8.65
CA SER A 43 2.38 -5.15 -8.51
C SER A 43 3.37 -5.31 -9.65
N CYS A 44 4.06 -4.23 -10.00
CA CYS A 44 5.16 -4.28 -10.95
C CYS A 44 6.36 -5.05 -10.38
N ASN A 45 7.14 -5.65 -11.26
CA ASN A 45 8.50 -6.03 -10.94
C ASN A 45 9.37 -4.76 -10.83
N SER A 46 10.43 -4.82 -10.04
CA SER A 46 11.35 -3.69 -9.86
C SER A 46 12.77 -4.17 -9.61
N LYS A 47 13.75 -3.46 -10.16
CA LYS A 47 15.16 -3.63 -9.81
C LYS A 47 15.80 -2.27 -9.59
N TRP A 48 16.90 -2.28 -8.85
CA TRP A 48 17.74 -1.11 -8.67
C TRP A 48 19.20 -1.52 -8.73
N SER A 49 20.02 -0.77 -9.44
CA SER A 49 21.47 -0.88 -9.40
C SER A 49 22.11 0.49 -9.27
N GLN A 50 23.35 0.54 -8.77
CA GLN A 50 24.07 1.80 -8.62
C GLN A 50 24.37 2.47 -9.96
N GLU A 51 24.60 1.67 -11.01
CA GLU A 51 24.99 2.17 -12.34
C GLU A 51 23.77 2.62 -13.16
N GLU A 52 22.68 1.87 -13.13
CA GLU A 52 21.52 2.11 -14.00
C GLU A 52 20.34 2.78 -13.28
N GLY A 53 20.40 2.91 -11.96
CA GLY A 53 19.29 3.42 -11.15
C GLY A 53 18.14 2.42 -11.03
N GLY A 54 16.93 2.95 -10.80
CA GLY A 54 15.71 2.16 -10.66
C GLY A 54 15.06 1.87 -12.00
N GLU A 55 14.49 0.67 -12.14
CA GLU A 55 13.50 0.38 -13.18
C GLU A 55 12.37 -0.47 -12.61
N VAL A 56 11.21 -0.32 -13.26
CA VAL A 56 10.03 -1.15 -13.03
C VAL A 56 9.56 -1.73 -14.34
N TRP A 57 9.03 -2.94 -14.32
CA TRP A 57 8.48 -3.56 -15.52
C TRP A 57 7.30 -4.48 -15.22
N CYS A 58 6.56 -4.78 -16.28
CA CYS A 58 5.43 -5.69 -16.33
C CYS A 58 5.58 -6.56 -17.58
N ASP A 59 5.39 -7.88 -17.47
CA ASP A 59 5.75 -8.79 -18.58
C ASP A 59 4.85 -8.62 -19.82
N ASP A 60 3.52 -8.58 -19.61
CA ASP A 60 2.50 -8.46 -20.68
C ASP A 60 1.58 -7.24 -20.49
N SER A 61 2.06 -6.18 -19.85
CA SER A 61 1.23 -5.02 -19.47
C SER A 61 2.09 -3.77 -19.25
N CYS A 62 1.45 -2.62 -19.00
CA CYS A 62 2.15 -1.36 -18.76
C CYS A 62 2.17 -1.01 -17.26
N PRO A 63 3.31 -0.62 -16.69
CA PRO A 63 3.39 -0.15 -15.32
C PRO A 63 2.70 1.22 -15.18
N ARG A 64 1.90 1.38 -14.13
CA ARG A 64 1.24 2.63 -13.76
C ARG A 64 1.39 2.93 -12.29
N LEU A 65 1.57 4.22 -11.99
CA LEU A 65 1.53 4.74 -10.64
C LEU A 65 0.07 4.94 -10.22
N VAL A 66 -0.31 4.29 -9.14
CA VAL A 66 -1.67 4.33 -8.57
C VAL A 66 -1.59 4.79 -7.13
N GLN A 67 -2.47 5.73 -6.74
CA GLN A 67 -2.54 6.21 -5.37
C GLN A 67 -3.01 5.10 -4.41
N ARG A 68 -2.66 5.22 -3.12
CA ARG A 68 -3.16 4.37 -2.02
C ARG A 68 -4.12 5.16 -1.13
N PRO A 69 -5.44 5.22 -1.45
CA PRO A 69 -6.38 6.12 -0.76
C PRO A 69 -6.51 5.86 0.74
N GLN A 70 -6.42 4.59 1.16
CA GLN A 70 -6.59 4.19 2.55
C GLN A 70 -5.41 4.64 3.43
N GLU A 71 -4.20 4.76 2.87
CA GLU A 71 -3.03 5.27 3.59
C GLU A 71 -3.18 6.77 3.89
N ILE A 72 -3.85 7.54 3.02
CA ILE A 72 -4.18 8.95 3.24
C ILE A 72 -5.10 9.09 4.46
N ALA A 73 -6.11 8.23 4.58
CA ALA A 73 -7.06 8.27 5.70
C ALA A 73 -6.40 7.95 7.06
N LEU A 74 -5.27 7.24 7.06
CA LEU A 74 -4.52 6.86 8.26
C LEU A 74 -3.39 7.84 8.59
N THR A 75 -2.66 8.32 7.59
CA THR A 75 -1.40 9.06 7.76
C THR A 75 -1.47 10.52 7.29
N GLY A 76 -2.50 10.87 6.52
CA GLY A 76 -2.59 12.16 5.82
C GLY A 76 -1.61 12.33 4.66
N LYS A 77 -0.83 11.30 4.31
CA LYS A 77 0.16 11.35 3.24
C LYS A 77 -0.35 10.62 2.00
N ILE A 78 -0.13 11.24 0.84
CA ILE A 78 -0.37 10.60 -0.46
C ILE A 78 0.84 9.71 -0.76
N ASN A 79 0.55 8.43 -0.99
CA ASN A 79 1.55 7.46 -1.41
C ASN A 79 1.08 6.81 -2.72
N LYS A 80 2.02 6.56 -3.64
CA LYS A 80 1.77 5.91 -4.93
C LYS A 80 2.49 4.57 -4.96
N ARG A 81 1.86 3.56 -5.55
CA ARG A 81 2.47 2.25 -5.83
C ARG A 81 2.46 1.98 -7.33
N CYS A 82 3.38 1.15 -7.79
CA CYS A 82 3.33 0.62 -9.15
C CYS A 82 2.36 -0.56 -9.22
N ALA A 83 1.51 -0.58 -10.24
CA ALA A 83 0.70 -1.74 -10.61
C ALA A 83 0.66 -1.91 -12.14
N CYS A 84 0.56 -3.15 -12.60
CA CYS A 84 0.58 -3.48 -14.03
C CYS A 84 -0.84 -3.47 -14.61
N PHE A 85 -1.10 -2.70 -15.65
CA PHE A 85 -2.41 -2.62 -16.33
C PHE A 85 -2.31 -3.02 -17.78
N LYS A 86 -3.34 -3.72 -18.27
CA LYS A 86 -3.45 -4.02 -19.71
C LYS A 86 -3.79 -2.76 -20.50
N GLU A 87 -3.49 -2.77 -21.78
CA GLU A 87 -3.69 -1.64 -22.69
C GLU A 87 -5.13 -1.11 -22.69
N ASP A 88 -6.11 -2.01 -22.64
CA ASP A 88 -7.54 -1.69 -22.58
C ASP A 88 -7.98 -1.04 -21.25
N GLU A 89 -7.17 -1.15 -20.20
CA GLU A 89 -7.44 -0.58 -18.88
C GLU A 89 -6.75 0.78 -18.65
N LEU A 90 -5.86 1.22 -19.56
CA LEU A 90 -5.02 2.41 -19.35
C LEU A 90 -5.79 3.74 -19.34
N ASN A 91 -7.02 3.75 -19.85
CA ASN A 91 -7.90 4.92 -19.85
C ASN A 91 -8.64 5.14 -18.51
N ARG A 92 -8.40 4.28 -17.51
CA ARG A 92 -9.00 4.45 -16.17
C ARG A 92 -8.45 5.71 -15.48
N PRO A 93 -9.29 6.46 -14.76
CA PRO A 93 -8.84 7.63 -14.00
C PRO A 93 -7.90 7.22 -12.86
N GLY A 94 -6.94 8.09 -12.53
CA GLY A 94 -6.02 7.88 -11.41
C GLY A 94 -4.83 6.97 -11.73
N LEU A 95 -4.64 6.60 -13.00
CA LEU A 95 -3.42 5.96 -13.49
C LEU A 95 -2.44 7.04 -13.98
N GLU A 96 -1.26 7.06 -13.39
CA GLU A 96 -0.20 7.99 -13.79
C GLU A 96 0.94 7.23 -14.47
N VAL A 97 1.53 7.85 -15.51
CA VAL A 97 2.70 7.32 -16.23
C VAL A 97 3.96 7.82 -15.54
N TYR A 98 5.02 7.02 -15.53
CA TYR A 98 6.33 7.45 -15.07
C TYR A 98 6.87 8.59 -15.93
N GLU A 99 7.56 9.54 -15.30
CA GLU A 99 8.15 10.67 -16.01
C GLU A 99 9.14 10.18 -17.09
N GLY A 100 8.97 10.66 -18.32
CA GLY A 100 9.79 10.26 -19.46
C GLY A 100 9.56 8.83 -19.99
N CYS A 101 8.57 8.10 -19.47
CA CYS A 101 8.23 6.78 -19.97
C CYS A 101 7.16 6.85 -21.09
N ASP A 102 7.31 6.01 -22.12
CA ASP A 102 6.29 5.89 -23.17
C ASP A 102 4.97 5.32 -22.59
N TYR A 103 3.84 5.76 -23.15
CA TYR A 103 2.53 5.35 -22.64
C TYR A 103 2.34 3.82 -22.72
N LEU A 104 2.80 3.16 -23.77
CA LEU A 104 2.65 1.71 -23.95
C LEU A 104 3.89 0.92 -23.52
N ALA A 105 4.89 1.58 -22.92
CA ALA A 105 6.08 0.89 -22.42
C ALA A 105 5.73 -0.19 -21.40
N GLN A 106 6.40 -1.32 -21.50
CA GLN A 106 6.35 -2.41 -20.51
C GLN A 106 7.39 -2.22 -19.39
N THR A 107 8.41 -1.39 -19.63
CA THR A 107 9.50 -1.08 -18.71
C THR A 107 9.69 0.44 -18.61
N CYS A 108 9.74 0.97 -17.38
CA CYS A 108 9.99 2.38 -17.10
C CYS A 108 11.18 2.56 -16.16
N ARG A 109 12.00 3.58 -16.42
CA ARG A 109 13.04 4.05 -15.49
C ARG A 109 12.39 4.89 -14.38
N VAL A 110 12.99 4.84 -13.17
CA VAL A 110 12.49 5.50 -11.95
C VAL A 110 13.55 6.41 -11.35
#